data_AF-A0A1F9F022-F1
#
_entry.id   AF-A0A1F9F022-F1
#
_cell.length_a   1.000
_cell.length_b   1.000
_cell.length_c   1.000
_cell.angle_alpha   90.00
_cell.angle_beta   90.00
_cell.angle_gamma   90.00
#
_symmetry.space_group_name_H-M   'P 1'
#
loop_
_entity.id
_entity.type
_entity.pdbx_description
1 polymer ?
#
loop_
_entity_poly.entity_id
_entity_poly.type
_entity_poly.pdbx_seq_one_letter_code
_entity_poly.pdbx_strand_id
1 'polypeptide(L)'
;MPEMDPIDLIKDQLNRWDEMFGLHANHENFKHWHSETKMILEKAFSSKSIHYQNFLALRFHEMIVRAFASTEIDKINALRFKKDLENVKNILQSAIKELTLDRTLFKKIQTTPKMVEFTLRGEYYISSGIEEPDLIQAIKNAFEGSGLIPILGMEASRKGEFLYQRIDRIKRSKFGIYDLSPSHKTEPLLELGAALGIGKEVILIYKKGSPSPENIKQLHRIEYENFSDLTEKLRKKVPS
;
A
#
# COMPACT_ATOMS: atom_id res chain seq x y z
N MET A 1 5.39 -4.43 19.03
CA MET A 1 4.07 -4.79 19.61
C MET A 1 3.46 -5.82 18.67
N PRO A 2 2.95 -6.96 19.17
CA PRO A 2 2.31 -7.94 18.29
C PRO A 2 1.15 -7.27 17.55
N GLU A 3 1.06 -7.49 16.24
CA GLU A 3 -0.06 -7.01 15.42
C GLU A 3 -1.35 -7.66 15.93
N MET A 4 -2.13 -6.91 16.72
CA MET A 4 -3.47 -7.32 17.12
C MET A 4 -4.34 -7.45 15.87
N ASP A 5 -5.20 -8.47 15.89
CA ASP A 5 -6.14 -8.76 14.81
C ASP A 5 -7.03 -7.54 14.52
N PRO A 6 -7.12 -7.07 13.27
CA PRO A 6 -8.02 -5.98 12.89
C PRO A 6 -9.48 -6.17 13.33
N ILE A 7 -9.98 -7.40 13.37
CA ILE A 7 -11.33 -7.69 13.88
C ILE A 7 -11.43 -7.39 15.37
N ASP A 8 -10.43 -7.78 16.15
CA ASP A 8 -10.43 -7.57 17.60
C ASP A 8 -10.26 -6.08 17.93
N LEU A 9 -9.43 -5.37 17.16
CA LEU A 9 -9.29 -3.91 17.27
C LEU A 9 -10.61 -3.18 16.95
N ILE A 10 -11.34 -3.58 15.90
CA ILE A 10 -12.63 -2.96 15.57
C ILE A 10 -13.70 -3.31 16.61
N LYS A 11 -13.68 -4.54 17.16
CA LYS A 11 -14.58 -4.92 18.27
C LYS A 11 -14.31 -4.11 19.52
N ASP A 12 -13.05 -3.83 19.85
CA ASP A 12 -12.69 -2.97 20.99
C ASP A 12 -13.27 -1.56 20.81
N GLN A 13 -13.15 -0.99 19.62
CA GLN A 13 -13.77 0.32 19.32
C GLN A 13 -15.30 0.29 19.40
N LEU A 14 -15.94 -0.81 19.00
CA LEU A 14 -17.39 -1.01 19.14
C LEU A 14 -17.83 -1.17 20.60
N ASN A 15 -17.04 -1.84 21.44
CA ASN A 15 -17.35 -1.97 22.87
C ASN A 15 -17.26 -0.61 23.57
N ARG A 16 -16.30 0.22 23.16
CA ARG A 16 -16.12 1.59 23.65
C ARG A 16 -17.11 2.60 23.06
N TRP A 17 -17.90 2.21 22.06
CA TRP A 17 -18.86 3.10 21.39
C TRP A 17 -20.00 3.56 22.31
N ASP A 18 -20.52 2.67 23.17
CA ASP A 18 -21.59 3.00 24.11
C ASP A 18 -21.17 4.12 25.09
N GLU A 19 -19.89 4.15 25.46
CA GLU A 19 -19.30 5.19 26.31
C GLU A 19 -19.28 6.56 25.62
N MET A 20 -19.31 6.61 24.28
CA MET A 20 -19.28 7.85 23.50
C MET A 20 -20.65 8.53 23.40
N PHE A 21 -21.74 7.80 23.66
CA PHE A 21 -23.11 8.31 23.52
C PHE A 21 -23.45 9.44 24.51
N GLY A 22 -22.73 9.50 25.63
CA GLY A 22 -22.85 10.53 26.65
C GLY A 22 -21.87 11.70 26.50
N LEU A 23 -20.98 11.66 25.50
CA LEU A 23 -19.91 12.65 25.33
C LEU A 23 -20.24 13.67 24.23
N HIS A 24 -19.63 14.85 24.32
CA HIS A 24 -19.64 15.82 23.24
C HIS A 24 -18.50 15.53 22.25
N ALA A 25 -18.65 15.95 20.99
CA ALA A 25 -17.62 15.83 19.95
C ALA A 25 -16.25 16.49 20.30
N ASN A 26 -16.25 17.38 21.30
CA ASN A 26 -15.04 18.08 21.77
C ASN A 26 -14.40 17.40 22.99
N HIS A 27 -15.04 16.39 23.55
CA HIS A 27 -14.52 15.65 24.68
C HIS A 27 -13.26 14.89 24.26
N GLU A 28 -12.20 14.97 25.06
CA GLU A 28 -10.89 14.37 24.72
C GLU A 28 -10.99 12.86 24.48
N ASN A 29 -11.78 12.15 25.29
CA ASN A 29 -12.04 10.71 25.09
C ASN A 29 -12.67 10.42 23.72
N PHE A 30 -13.60 11.27 23.26
CA PHE A 30 -14.22 11.10 21.94
C PHE A 30 -13.21 11.37 20.82
N LYS A 31 -12.40 12.44 20.93
CA LYS A 31 -11.36 12.74 19.94
C LYS A 31 -10.35 11.61 19.83
N HIS A 32 -9.93 11.06 20.97
CA HIS A 32 -9.00 9.94 21.02
C HIS A 32 -9.59 8.70 20.37
N TRP A 33 -10.80 8.29 20.79
CA TRP A 33 -11.52 7.15 20.19
C TRP A 33 -11.75 7.33 18.69
N HIS A 34 -12.16 8.52 18.24
CA HIS A 34 -12.39 8.81 16.83
C HIS A 34 -11.09 8.74 16.01
N SER A 35 -9.99 9.28 16.53
CA SER A 35 -8.67 9.21 15.88
C SER A 35 -8.14 7.77 15.81
N GLU A 36 -8.29 7.01 16.88
CA GLU A 36 -7.89 5.61 16.95
C GLU A 36 -8.73 4.75 16.00
N THR A 37 -10.05 4.90 16.01
CA THR A 37 -10.97 4.24 15.08
C THR A 37 -10.63 4.54 13.62
N LYS A 38 -10.32 5.81 13.30
CA LYS A 38 -9.86 6.22 11.97
C LYS A 38 -8.59 5.47 11.56
N MET A 39 -7.58 5.42 12.43
CA MET A 39 -6.32 4.74 12.16
C MET A 39 -6.51 3.23 11.97
N ILE A 40 -7.36 2.60 12.77
CA ILE A 40 -7.67 1.17 12.66
C ILE A 40 -8.32 0.87 11.30
N LEU A 41 -9.33 1.66 10.90
CA LEU A 41 -10.00 1.48 9.61
C LEU A 41 -9.05 1.72 8.42
N GLU A 42 -8.18 2.73 8.51
CA GLU A 42 -7.18 3.00 7.48
C GLU A 42 -6.17 1.85 7.33
N LYS A 43 -5.69 1.29 8.44
CA LYS A 43 -4.78 0.15 8.42
C LYS A 43 -5.46 -1.12 7.93
N ALA A 44 -6.71 -1.36 8.33
CA ALA A 44 -7.44 -2.58 8.00
C ALA A 44 -7.92 -2.64 6.55
N PHE A 45 -8.34 -1.51 5.96
CA PHE A 45 -8.98 -1.49 4.63
C PHE A 45 -8.35 -0.52 3.62
N SER A 46 -7.29 0.21 3.99
CA SER A 46 -6.73 1.35 3.24
C SER A 46 -7.61 2.59 3.20
N SER A 47 -6.98 3.72 2.89
CA SER A 47 -7.66 5.02 2.78
C SER A 47 -8.67 5.12 1.63
N LYS A 48 -8.71 4.15 0.70
CA LYS A 48 -9.67 4.14 -0.42
C LYS A 48 -10.92 3.31 -0.14
N SER A 49 -10.96 2.57 0.98
CA SER A 49 -12.09 1.71 1.32
C SER A 49 -13.36 2.51 1.60
N ILE A 50 -14.49 1.92 1.25
CA ILE A 50 -15.82 2.46 1.54
C ILE A 50 -16.02 2.66 3.05
N HIS A 51 -15.47 1.78 3.91
CA HIS A 51 -15.61 1.92 5.37
C HIS A 51 -14.85 3.14 5.89
N TYR A 52 -13.63 3.35 5.40
CA TYR A 52 -12.82 4.52 5.77
C TYR A 52 -13.41 5.82 5.23
N GLN A 53 -13.85 5.83 3.97
CA GLN A 53 -14.46 6.99 3.33
C GLN A 53 -15.80 7.37 3.98
N ASN A 54 -16.64 6.38 4.29
CA ASN A 54 -17.90 6.62 5.00
C ASN A 54 -17.66 7.14 6.42
N PHE A 55 -16.63 6.63 7.11
CA PHE A 55 -16.27 7.12 8.43
C PHE A 55 -15.79 8.57 8.39
N LEU A 56 -14.95 8.93 7.40
CA LEU A 56 -14.50 10.32 7.21
C LEU A 56 -15.61 11.28 6.80
N ALA A 57 -16.66 10.80 6.15
CA ALA A 57 -17.80 11.62 5.75
C ALA A 57 -18.65 12.09 6.95
N LEU A 58 -18.46 11.49 8.14
CA LEU A 58 -19.17 11.87 9.36
C LEU A 58 -18.64 13.21 9.88
N ARG A 59 -19.53 14.19 9.99
CA ARG A 59 -19.18 15.58 10.26
C ARG A 59 -19.25 15.95 11.74
N PHE A 60 -18.60 15.18 12.60
CA PHE A 60 -18.54 15.47 14.04
C PHE A 60 -17.90 16.83 14.35
N HIS A 61 -16.98 17.30 13.49
CA HIS A 61 -16.26 18.58 13.66
C HIS A 61 -17.09 19.82 13.27
N GLU A 62 -18.15 19.68 12.47
CA GLU A 62 -19.04 20.80 12.13
C GLU A 62 -20.03 21.13 13.26
N MET A 63 -20.13 20.26 14.28
CA MET A 63 -21.00 20.44 15.45
C MET A 63 -20.36 21.29 16.55
N ILE A 64 -19.22 21.95 16.28
CA ILE A 64 -18.59 22.88 17.21
C ILE A 64 -19.57 24.05 17.44
N VAL A 65 -20.22 24.01 18.60
CA VAL A 65 -21.17 24.99 19.11
C VAL A 65 -20.51 26.37 19.04
N ARG A 66 -21.06 27.26 18.20
CA ARG A 66 -20.78 28.70 18.31
C ARG A 66 -21.36 29.16 19.65
N ALA A 67 -20.64 30.03 20.37
CA ALA A 67 -20.97 30.52 21.71
C ALA A 67 -22.35 31.24 21.86
N PHE A 68 -23.21 31.22 20.83
CA PHE A 68 -24.52 31.86 20.74
C PHE A 68 -25.62 30.92 20.18
N ALA A 69 -25.44 29.60 20.25
CA ALA A 69 -26.46 28.64 19.82
C ALA A 69 -27.69 28.69 20.77
N SER A 70 -28.90 28.69 20.21
CA SER A 70 -30.12 28.54 21.02
C SER A 70 -30.24 27.11 21.55
N THR A 71 -30.98 26.93 22.64
CA THR A 71 -31.29 25.61 23.21
C THR A 71 -31.93 24.63 22.21
N GLU A 72 -32.62 25.11 21.16
CA GLU A 72 -33.09 24.26 20.07
C GLU A 72 -31.95 23.76 19.17
N ILE A 73 -30.98 24.62 18.85
CA ILE A 73 -29.82 24.26 18.02
C ILE A 73 -28.98 23.19 18.72
N ASP A 74 -28.81 23.30 20.04
CA ASP A 74 -28.09 22.28 20.82
C ASP A 74 -28.80 20.94 20.84
N LYS A 75 -30.15 20.93 20.93
CA LYS A 75 -30.95 19.69 20.83
C LYS A 75 -30.83 19.05 19.44
N ILE A 76 -30.83 19.85 18.37
CA ILE A 76 -30.67 19.37 16.99
C ILE A 76 -29.27 18.79 16.80
N ASN A 77 -28.23 19.46 17.30
CA ASN A 77 -26.85 18.99 17.23
C ASN A 77 -26.65 17.71 18.05
N ALA A 78 -27.21 17.62 19.25
CA ALA A 78 -27.15 16.40 20.07
C ALA A 78 -27.86 15.21 19.39
N LEU A 79 -29.01 15.44 18.74
CA LEU A 79 -29.70 14.40 17.99
C LEU A 79 -28.90 13.94 16.77
N ARG A 80 -28.30 14.89 16.04
CA ARG A 80 -27.45 14.59 14.88
C ARG A 80 -26.18 13.85 15.30
N PHE A 81 -25.56 14.23 16.41
CA PHE A 81 -24.40 13.57 16.99
C PHE A 81 -24.71 12.09 17.30
N LYS A 82 -25.84 11.82 17.96
CA LYS A 82 -26.30 10.45 18.23
C LYS A 82 -26.53 9.65 16.96
N LYS A 83 -27.14 10.26 15.94
CA LYS A 83 -27.35 9.63 14.64
C LYS A 83 -26.03 9.30 13.93
N ASP A 84 -25.07 10.22 13.98
CA ASP A 84 -23.75 10.00 13.37
C ASP A 84 -22.96 8.93 14.15
N LEU A 85 -23.09 8.85 15.47
CA LEU A 85 -22.57 7.74 16.28
C LEU A 85 -23.18 6.39 15.87
N GLU A 86 -24.50 6.31 15.69
CA GLU A 86 -25.15 5.10 15.18
C GLU A 86 -24.64 4.72 13.77
N ASN A 87 -24.37 5.72 12.92
CA ASN A 87 -23.74 5.47 11.63
C ASN A 87 -22.33 4.89 11.78
N VAL A 88 -21.52 5.36 12.74
CA VAL A 88 -20.21 4.74 13.05
C VAL A 88 -20.40 3.26 13.39
N LYS A 89 -21.33 2.94 14.29
CA LYS A 89 -21.60 1.56 14.69
C LYS A 89 -21.95 0.68 13.49
N ASN A 90 -22.79 1.16 12.58
CA ASN A 90 -23.14 0.45 11.35
C ASN A 90 -21.91 0.21 10.46
N ILE A 91 -21.03 1.21 10.31
CA ILE A 91 -19.78 1.09 9.55
C ILE A 91 -18.87 0.03 10.18
N LEU A 92 -18.63 0.10 11.50
CA LEU A 92 -17.76 -0.86 12.19
C LEU A 92 -18.32 -2.29 12.15
N GLN A 93 -19.64 -2.46 12.30
CA GLN A 93 -20.28 -3.77 12.15
C GLN A 93 -20.18 -4.31 10.72
N SER A 94 -20.33 -3.45 9.71
CA SER A 94 -20.14 -3.81 8.31
C SER A 94 -18.70 -4.24 8.03
N ALA A 95 -17.73 -3.49 8.55
CA ALA A 95 -16.31 -3.81 8.47
C ALA A 95 -15.99 -5.18 9.10
N ILE A 96 -16.51 -5.47 10.29
CA ILE A 96 -16.34 -6.80 10.92
C ILE A 96 -16.97 -7.90 10.05
N LYS A 97 -18.16 -7.66 9.48
CA LYS A 97 -18.82 -8.64 8.61
C LYS A 97 -17.98 -8.92 7.37
N GLU A 98 -17.40 -7.91 6.74
CA GLU A 98 -16.51 -8.07 5.59
C GLU A 98 -15.28 -8.90 5.94
N LEU A 99 -14.57 -8.54 7.01
CA LEU A 99 -13.40 -9.29 7.48
C LEU A 99 -13.72 -10.73 7.92
N THR A 100 -14.94 -10.96 8.43
CA THR A 100 -15.42 -12.29 8.83
C THR A 100 -15.91 -13.11 7.64
N LEU A 101 -16.55 -12.48 6.65
CA LEU A 101 -16.95 -13.10 5.39
C LEU A 101 -15.72 -13.57 4.63
N ASP A 102 -14.68 -12.74 4.53
CA ASP A 102 -13.40 -13.16 3.98
C ASP A 102 -12.89 -14.39 4.75
N ARG A 103 -12.81 -14.35 6.08
CA ARG A 103 -12.35 -15.53 6.84
C ARG A 103 -13.21 -16.78 6.69
N THR A 104 -14.52 -16.65 6.51
CA THR A 104 -15.44 -17.79 6.40
C THR A 104 -15.52 -18.35 4.97
N LEU A 105 -15.33 -17.51 3.95
CA LEU A 105 -15.08 -17.95 2.58
C LEU A 105 -13.79 -18.76 2.51
N PHE A 106 -12.75 -18.35 3.25
CA PHE A 106 -11.49 -19.10 3.34
C PHE A 106 -11.59 -20.37 4.20
N LYS A 107 -12.50 -20.44 5.19
CA LYS A 107 -12.71 -21.65 6.02
C LYS A 107 -13.68 -22.70 5.42
N LYS A 108 -14.65 -22.31 4.59
CA LYS A 108 -15.61 -23.24 3.97
C LYS A 108 -15.05 -24.01 2.77
N ILE A 109 -13.87 -23.68 2.29
CA ILE A 109 -13.17 -24.44 1.24
C ILE A 109 -12.37 -25.56 1.92
N GLN A 110 -13.07 -26.55 2.47
CA GLN A 110 -12.50 -27.83 2.89
C GLN A 110 -12.78 -28.94 1.86
N THR A 111 -12.98 -28.54 0.60
CA THR A 111 -12.93 -29.44 -0.55
C THR A 111 -11.61 -29.17 -1.26
N THR A 112 -10.82 -30.21 -1.44
CA THR A 112 -9.60 -30.27 -2.26
C THR A 112 -9.62 -29.17 -3.32
N PRO A 113 -8.75 -28.16 -3.24
CA PRO A 113 -8.74 -27.14 -4.27
C PRO A 113 -8.30 -27.87 -5.55
N LYS A 114 -9.23 -28.05 -6.48
CA LYS A 114 -8.84 -28.06 -7.89
C LYS A 114 -7.99 -26.82 -8.03
N MET A 115 -6.71 -27.03 -8.33
CA MET A 115 -5.71 -26.00 -8.61
C MET A 115 -6.36 -24.89 -9.44
N VAL A 116 -6.88 -23.87 -8.77
CA VAL A 116 -6.81 -22.53 -9.29
C VAL A 116 -5.45 -22.12 -8.79
N GLU A 117 -4.46 -22.26 -9.67
CA GLU A 117 -3.15 -21.66 -9.50
C GLU A 117 -3.37 -20.18 -9.19
N PHE A 118 -3.49 -19.86 -7.91
CA PHE A 118 -3.14 -18.55 -7.41
C PHE A 118 -1.63 -18.48 -7.59
N THR A 119 -1.20 -18.24 -8.83
CA THR A 119 0.08 -17.60 -9.05
C THR A 119 -0.03 -16.30 -8.27
N LEU A 120 0.68 -16.23 -7.13
CA LEU A 120 0.97 -14.99 -6.43
C LEU A 120 1.61 -14.06 -7.46
N ARG A 121 0.77 -13.29 -8.19
CA ARG A 121 1.21 -12.34 -9.19
C ARG A 121 2.04 -11.28 -8.48
N GLY A 122 3.34 -11.53 -8.41
CA GLY A 122 4.28 -10.67 -7.75
C GLY A 122 4.52 -9.44 -8.59
N GLU A 123 4.60 -8.28 -7.96
CA GLU A 123 5.03 -7.09 -8.66
C GLU A 123 6.56 -7.03 -8.68
N TYR A 124 7.16 -6.56 -9.77
CA TYR A 124 8.58 -6.24 -9.82
C TYR A 124 8.77 -4.80 -10.26
N TYR A 125 9.74 -4.13 -9.65
CA TYR A 125 9.99 -2.72 -9.91
C TYR A 125 11.02 -2.56 -11.04
N ILE A 126 10.75 -1.70 -12.01
CA ILE A 126 11.71 -1.27 -13.03
C ILE A 126 12.08 0.18 -12.71
N SER A 127 13.35 0.44 -12.40
CA SER A 127 13.82 1.77 -12.00
C SER A 127 13.56 2.84 -13.05
N SER A 128 13.38 4.08 -12.60
CA SER A 128 13.18 5.22 -13.50
C SER A 128 14.38 5.50 -14.42
N GLY A 129 15.55 4.92 -14.14
CA GLY A 129 16.73 5.05 -15.00
C GLY A 129 16.62 4.26 -16.31
N ILE A 130 15.73 3.27 -16.35
CA ILE A 130 15.48 2.43 -17.51
C ILE A 130 14.40 3.12 -18.36
N GLU A 131 14.86 3.92 -19.33
CA GLU A 131 13.95 4.71 -20.17
C GLU A 131 13.76 4.17 -21.58
N GLU A 132 14.72 3.38 -22.06
CA GLU A 132 14.70 2.81 -23.40
C GLU A 132 13.53 1.81 -23.54
N PRO A 133 12.55 2.06 -24.42
CA PRO A 133 11.38 1.20 -24.56
C PRO A 133 11.73 -0.26 -24.88
N ASP A 134 12.77 -0.46 -25.71
CA ASP A 134 13.24 -1.79 -26.09
C ASP A 134 13.85 -2.55 -24.90
N LEU A 135 14.55 -1.84 -24.01
CA LEU A 135 15.09 -2.39 -22.77
C LEU A 135 13.97 -2.76 -21.79
N ILE A 136 12.97 -1.89 -21.64
CA ILE A 136 11.76 -2.18 -20.84
C ILE A 136 11.05 -3.42 -21.40
N GLN A 137 10.92 -3.51 -22.73
CA GLN A 137 10.26 -4.64 -23.37
C GLN A 137 11.05 -5.94 -23.20
N ALA A 138 12.38 -5.90 -23.31
CA ALA A 138 13.25 -7.05 -23.05
C ALA A 138 13.07 -7.58 -21.62
N ILE A 139 13.01 -6.68 -20.64
CA ILE A 139 12.73 -7.03 -19.24
C ILE A 139 11.33 -7.66 -19.12
N LYS A 140 10.30 -7.06 -19.72
CA LYS A 140 8.94 -7.61 -19.71
C LYS A 140 8.87 -9.01 -20.30
N ASN A 141 9.54 -9.23 -21.43
CA ASN A 141 9.61 -10.53 -22.11
C ASN A 141 10.32 -11.59 -21.25
N ALA A 142 11.26 -11.19 -20.39
CA ALA A 142 11.94 -12.12 -19.49
C ALA A 142 10.99 -12.74 -18.45
N PHE A 143 9.97 -11.97 -18.05
CA PHE A 143 8.98 -12.33 -17.05
C PHE A 143 7.59 -12.62 -17.65
N GLU A 144 7.48 -12.66 -18.98
CA GLU A 144 6.24 -13.06 -19.64
C GLU A 144 5.89 -14.51 -19.28
N GLY A 145 4.64 -14.76 -18.90
CA GLY A 145 4.20 -16.08 -18.41
C GLY A 145 4.56 -16.40 -16.96
N SER A 146 5.41 -15.61 -16.29
CA SER A 146 5.72 -15.80 -14.85
C SER A 146 4.62 -15.35 -13.89
N GLY A 147 3.57 -14.70 -14.41
CA GLY A 147 2.52 -14.06 -13.61
C GLY A 147 2.97 -12.77 -12.92
N LEU A 148 4.23 -12.34 -13.06
CA LEU A 148 4.73 -11.11 -12.46
C LEU A 148 4.27 -9.86 -13.22
N ILE A 149 3.95 -8.79 -12.49
CA ILE A 149 3.48 -7.52 -13.05
C ILE A 149 4.57 -6.45 -12.93
N PRO A 150 4.98 -5.77 -14.01
CA PRO A 150 5.95 -4.68 -13.95
C PRO A 150 5.35 -3.41 -13.35
N ILE A 151 6.07 -2.79 -12.42
CA ILE A 151 5.84 -1.41 -11.97
C ILE A 151 6.94 -0.52 -12.55
N LEU A 152 6.58 0.44 -13.39
CA LEU A 152 7.53 1.36 -14.02
C LEU A 152 7.80 2.58 -13.12
N GLY A 153 9.08 2.86 -12.86
CA GLY A 153 9.54 4.08 -12.20
C GLY A 153 9.39 5.33 -13.07
N MET A 154 9.34 5.20 -14.41
CA MET A 154 9.21 6.34 -15.33
C MET A 154 7.82 6.99 -15.29
N GLU A 155 6.75 6.21 -15.09
CA GLU A 155 5.38 6.76 -14.99
C GLU A 155 5.25 7.77 -13.83
N ALA A 156 6.14 7.69 -12.84
CA ALA A 156 6.23 8.59 -11.69
C ALA A 156 7.00 9.90 -12.00
N SER A 157 8.05 9.87 -12.82
CA SER A 157 8.87 11.06 -13.13
C SER A 157 8.11 12.14 -13.91
N ARG A 158 7.16 11.76 -14.78
CA ARG A 158 6.43 12.72 -15.64
C ARG A 158 5.31 13.49 -14.93
N LYS A 159 4.93 13.08 -13.71
CA LYS A 159 3.80 13.65 -12.95
C LYS A 159 4.21 14.45 -11.70
N GLY A 160 5.50 14.70 -11.48
CA GLY A 160 5.98 15.37 -10.25
C GLY A 160 5.83 14.50 -9.00
N GLU A 161 5.86 13.17 -9.14
CA GLU A 161 5.80 12.25 -8.00
C GLU A 161 7.09 12.33 -7.15
N PHE A 162 6.90 12.52 -5.85
CA PHE A 162 7.97 12.57 -4.86
C PHE A 162 8.62 11.20 -4.63
N LEU A 163 9.89 11.19 -4.19
CA LEU A 163 10.68 9.98 -3.88
C LEU A 163 9.92 8.98 -2.97
N TYR A 164 9.14 9.44 -2.00
CA TYR A 164 8.39 8.57 -1.09
C TYR A 164 7.41 7.64 -1.81
N GLN A 165 6.78 8.11 -2.91
CA GLN A 165 5.81 7.30 -3.67
C GLN A 165 6.51 6.16 -4.41
N ARG A 166 7.75 6.40 -4.87
CA ARG A 166 8.58 5.36 -5.49
C ARG A 166 9.08 4.35 -4.47
N ILE A 167 9.45 4.83 -3.28
CA ILE A 167 9.83 3.96 -2.16
C ILE A 167 8.66 3.03 -1.80
N ASP A 168 7.42 3.52 -1.76
CA ASP A 168 6.25 2.66 -1.49
C ASP A 168 6.01 1.60 -2.57
N ARG A 169 6.31 1.90 -3.84
CA ARG A 169 6.27 0.91 -4.93
C ARG A 169 7.37 -0.14 -4.78
N ILE A 170 8.60 0.28 -4.45
CA ILE A 170 9.73 -0.61 -4.15
C ILE A 170 9.42 -1.52 -2.95
N LYS A 171 8.72 -1.02 -1.92
CA LYS A 171 8.29 -1.83 -0.77
C LYS A 171 7.32 -2.94 -1.16
N ARG A 172 6.44 -2.71 -2.14
CA ARG A 172 5.44 -3.68 -2.59
C ARG A 172 6.00 -4.71 -3.57
N SER A 173 7.04 -4.36 -4.31
CA SER A 173 7.66 -5.29 -5.25
C SER A 173 8.41 -6.42 -4.55
N LYS A 174 8.48 -7.58 -5.22
CA LYS A 174 9.29 -8.72 -4.79
C LYS A 174 10.78 -8.40 -4.92
N PHE A 175 11.15 -7.83 -6.05
CA PHE A 175 12.50 -7.36 -6.36
C PHE A 175 12.43 -6.08 -7.23
N GLY A 176 13.57 -5.42 -7.38
CA GLY A 176 13.72 -4.27 -8.28
C GLY A 176 14.85 -4.47 -9.28
N ILE A 177 14.66 -3.98 -10.50
CA ILE A 177 15.63 -3.99 -11.58
C ILE A 177 16.12 -2.56 -11.80
N TYR A 178 17.44 -2.39 -11.74
CA TYR A 178 18.09 -1.08 -11.82
C TYR A 178 19.19 -1.12 -12.87
N ASP A 179 19.19 -0.12 -13.75
CA ASP A 179 20.28 0.09 -14.70
C ASP A 179 21.30 1.06 -14.11
N LEU A 180 22.55 0.61 -14.05
CA LEU A 180 23.71 1.38 -13.59
C LEU A 180 24.60 1.85 -14.73
N SER A 181 24.15 1.71 -15.98
CA SER A 181 24.76 2.38 -17.12
C SER A 181 24.87 3.89 -16.80
N PRO A 182 25.92 4.59 -17.28
CA PRO A 182 26.24 5.96 -16.90
C PRO A 182 25.21 6.96 -17.45
N SER A 183 24.01 6.92 -16.91
CA SER A 183 23.11 8.06 -16.90
C SER A 183 23.41 8.81 -15.60
N HIS A 184 23.80 10.08 -15.70
CA HIS A 184 24.11 10.96 -14.58
C HIS A 184 22.86 11.33 -13.74
N LYS A 185 21.92 10.40 -13.59
CA LYS A 185 20.61 10.62 -12.97
C LYS A 185 20.69 10.22 -11.50
N THR A 186 20.28 11.14 -10.63
CA THR A 186 20.33 10.98 -9.18
C THR A 186 19.21 10.05 -8.70
N GLU A 187 18.08 10.03 -9.38
CA GLU A 187 16.87 9.32 -8.99
C GLU A 187 17.04 7.79 -8.97
N PRO A 188 17.62 7.14 -10.00
CA PRO A 188 17.84 5.68 -9.97
C PRO A 188 18.78 5.24 -8.84
N LEU A 189 19.77 6.08 -8.49
CA LEU A 189 20.68 5.83 -7.38
C LEU A 189 19.98 5.95 -6.02
N LEU A 190 19.06 6.93 -5.88
CA LEU A 190 18.22 7.06 -4.68
C LEU A 190 17.25 5.89 -4.53
N GLU A 191 16.63 5.44 -5.63
CA GLU A 191 15.76 4.27 -5.65
C GLU A 191 16.52 3.00 -5.28
N LEU A 192 17.74 2.82 -5.82
CA LEU A 192 18.62 1.72 -5.47
C LEU A 192 19.01 1.76 -3.99
N GLY A 193 19.42 2.92 -3.49
CA GLY A 193 19.75 3.11 -2.07
C GLY A 193 18.57 2.79 -1.16
N ALA A 194 17.36 3.20 -1.53
CA ALA A 194 16.16 2.87 -0.79
C ALA A 194 15.86 1.37 -0.79
N ALA A 195 15.98 0.70 -1.94
CA ALA A 195 15.76 -0.74 -2.05
C ALA A 195 16.73 -1.54 -1.16
N LEU A 196 18.01 -1.19 -1.20
CA LEU A 196 19.04 -1.79 -0.35
C LEU A 196 18.77 -1.52 1.14
N GLY A 197 18.42 -0.27 1.49
CA GLY A 197 18.11 0.11 2.87
C GLY A 197 16.90 -0.61 3.48
N ILE A 198 15.95 -1.05 2.63
CA ILE A 198 14.76 -1.80 3.04
C ILE A 198 15.03 -3.32 3.02
N GLY A 199 16.19 -3.76 2.54
CA GLY A 199 16.52 -5.19 2.40
C GLY A 199 15.77 -5.86 1.25
N LYS A 200 15.39 -5.11 0.21
CA LYS A 200 14.77 -5.68 -0.99
C LYS A 200 15.80 -6.37 -1.88
N GLU A 201 15.35 -7.38 -2.61
CA GLU A 201 16.17 -8.00 -3.63
C GLU A 201 16.36 -7.04 -4.81
N VAL A 202 17.62 -6.85 -5.19
CA VAL A 202 18.04 -5.90 -6.22
C VAL A 202 18.74 -6.65 -7.33
N ILE A 203 18.25 -6.49 -8.55
CA ILE A 203 18.87 -6.98 -9.77
C ILE A 203 19.47 -5.78 -10.49
N LEU A 204 20.79 -5.74 -10.57
CA LEU A 204 21.50 -4.72 -11.31
C LEU A 204 21.73 -5.21 -12.73
N ILE A 205 21.30 -4.43 -13.73
CA ILE A 205 21.59 -4.71 -15.13
C ILE A 205 22.62 -3.71 -15.65
N TYR A 206 23.40 -4.17 -16.62
CA TYR A 206 24.50 -3.40 -17.14
C TYR A 206 24.87 -3.82 -18.56
N LYS A 207 25.02 -2.87 -19.47
CA LYS A 207 25.46 -3.16 -20.84
C LYS A 207 26.95 -3.48 -20.86
N LYS A 208 27.33 -4.57 -21.53
CA LYS A 208 28.74 -4.96 -21.67
C LYS A 208 29.55 -3.81 -22.28
N GLY A 209 30.64 -3.44 -21.62
CA GLY A 209 31.54 -2.37 -22.08
C GLY A 209 31.17 -0.94 -21.66
N SER A 210 30.10 -0.71 -20.87
CA SER A 210 29.97 0.60 -20.20
C SER A 210 31.11 0.82 -19.18
N PRO A 211 31.25 2.03 -18.60
CA PRO A 211 31.97 2.27 -17.34
C PRO A 211 31.07 2.02 -16.10
N SER A 212 31.54 1.20 -15.15
CA SER A 212 30.75 0.80 -13.97
C SER A 212 31.28 1.51 -12.73
N PRO A 213 30.41 2.04 -11.83
CA PRO A 213 30.87 2.57 -10.55
C PRO A 213 31.55 1.47 -9.72
N GLU A 214 32.80 1.72 -9.28
CA GLU A 214 33.60 0.74 -8.55
C GLU A 214 32.97 0.35 -7.21
N ASN A 215 32.21 1.26 -6.61
CA ASN A 215 31.57 1.12 -5.30
C ASN A 215 30.43 0.09 -5.27
N ILE A 216 30.02 -0.44 -6.43
CA ILE A 216 28.87 -1.35 -6.54
C ILE A 216 29.33 -2.79 -6.91
N LYS A 217 30.65 -3.08 -6.95
CA LYS A 217 31.20 -4.35 -7.45
C LYS A 217 30.77 -5.58 -6.62
N GLN A 218 30.31 -5.35 -5.38
CA GLN A 218 29.87 -6.40 -4.46
C GLN A 218 28.41 -6.82 -4.66
N LEU A 219 27.61 -6.04 -5.40
CA LEU A 219 26.22 -6.41 -5.70
C LEU A 219 26.17 -7.34 -6.91
N HIS A 220 25.26 -8.32 -6.89
CA HIS A 220 25.08 -9.25 -8.00
C HIS A 220 24.56 -8.51 -9.24
N ARG A 221 25.29 -8.64 -10.35
CA ARG A 221 25.06 -7.91 -11.61
C ARG A 221 24.76 -8.88 -12.75
N ILE A 222 23.89 -8.44 -13.66
CA ILE A 222 23.65 -9.07 -14.95
C ILE A 222 24.25 -8.16 -16.01
N GLU A 223 25.38 -8.59 -16.55
CA GLU A 223 25.97 -7.97 -17.73
C GLU A 223 25.30 -8.54 -18.98
N TYR A 224 24.87 -7.68 -19.91
CA TYR A 224 24.22 -8.08 -21.16
C TYR A 224 24.87 -7.47 -22.39
N GLU A 225 24.96 -8.24 -23.48
CA GLU A 225 25.50 -7.76 -24.77
C GLU A 225 24.41 -7.18 -25.67
N ASN A 226 23.25 -7.83 -25.67
CA ASN A 226 22.06 -7.45 -26.44
C ASN A 226 20.80 -7.78 -25.63
N PHE A 227 19.64 -7.31 -26.08
CA PHE A 227 18.37 -7.50 -25.36
C PHE A 227 17.92 -8.95 -25.25
N SER A 228 18.29 -9.80 -26.23
CA SER A 228 18.01 -11.23 -26.17
C SER A 228 18.80 -11.90 -25.03
N ASP A 229 20.09 -11.60 -24.94
CA ASP A 229 20.99 -12.07 -23.88
C ASP A 229 20.52 -11.60 -22.48
N LEU A 230 20.08 -10.34 -22.37
CA LEU A 230 19.49 -9.83 -21.13
C LEU A 230 18.26 -10.65 -20.70
N THR A 231 17.36 -10.91 -21.66
CA THR A 231 16.12 -11.64 -21.42
C THR A 231 16.40 -13.05 -20.88
N GLU A 232 17.35 -13.76 -21.49
CA GLU A 232 17.73 -15.11 -21.05
C GLU A 232 18.39 -15.10 -19.66
N LYS A 233 19.28 -14.14 -19.39
CA LYS A 233 19.97 -14.03 -18.11
C LYS A 233 19.01 -13.69 -16.97
N LEU A 234 18.03 -12.81 -17.22
CA LEU A 234 16.98 -12.49 -16.25
C LEU A 234 16.11 -13.72 -15.93
N ARG A 235 15.70 -14.48 -16.96
CA ARG A 235 14.91 -15.70 -16.79
C ARG A 235 15.62 -16.77 -15.94
N LYS A 236 16.94 -16.87 -16.04
CA LYS A 236 17.74 -17.80 -15.23
C LYS A 236 17.92 -17.34 -13.79
N LYS A 237 17.82 -16.03 -13.52
CA LYS A 237 18.14 -15.45 -12.22
C LYS A 237 16.97 -15.49 -11.24
N VAL A 238 15.75 -15.34 -11.73
CA VAL A 238 14.53 -15.37 -10.92
C VAL A 238 13.78 -16.66 -11.28
N PRO A 239 13.81 -17.69 -10.42
CA PRO A 239 12.98 -18.88 -10.65
C PRO A 239 11.51 -18.47 -10.58
N SER A 240 10.74 -18.87 -11.59
CA SER A 240 9.28 -18.78 -11.67
C SER A 240 8.60 -19.50 -10.51
#